data_AF-B6QJN2-F1
#
_entry.id   AF-B6QJN2-F1
#
_cell.length_a   1.000
_cell.length_b   1.000
_cell.length_c   1.000
_cell.angle_alpha   90.00
_cell.angle_beta   90.00
_cell.angle_gamma   90.00
#
_symmetry.space_group_name_H-M   'P 1'
#
loop_
_entity.id
_entity.type
_entity.pdbx_description
1 polymer ?
#
loop_
_entity_poly.entity_id
_entity_poly.type
_entity_poly.pdbx_seq_one_letter_code
_entity_poly.pdbx_strand_id
1 'polypeptide(L)'
;MGLLPARKAVALQISAGQAIKIINTHGKQVVDFWAFNPSDPRDFLSMVHTRTVLRKVAVRLGDSLYSTRRKPMLTIEEDTTKGVHDIIWSTCDAERYRMQGVQGYHDNCSENMHTALKTGFPDWAGIPDNWVPDPFNTFMNVAIDHHGGLDIREPTSEKGQYIVLRSNADLILVMSSCPQDIEAVNGGMPTDCEYEILDTLSKEDSKEDQVAIIPAPTKTLSTRPQRRIKVALSFDFDAVSHWLGTGCHPDNNMADYSSGVFAGQIGAIRLLNMLKKFDIADKVTWFVPGHTMETFPETVQQVVKSGAEIGLHGYAHEGIYQMTVDQERDVLEKCIEVATKLCGKAPRGYRAPMYTIRETTVEMLRKHKFLYDTSLMHHDSQPYWTPSDPPIQHIDFTKDASSWLHPSPIAAQTKPAEGQHPLVEIPCGWYNEDMMPLQYLPHLANSNGYVSTRVVEEMWKDKFLWLWENAKGEEGNSTTDFVFPILMHPDTSGMAHIIGMSERIIKWLKSWGDSVEFHKHEDIAQEWLADQK
;
A
#
# COMPACT_ATOMS: atom_id res chain seq x y z
N MET A 1 -27.72 27.72 -21.57
CA MET A 1 -26.89 27.91 -20.37
C MET A 1 -27.68 27.49 -19.15
N GLY A 2 -27.05 26.70 -18.28
CA GLY A 2 -27.58 26.34 -16.96
C GLY A 2 -27.19 27.40 -15.92
N LEU A 3 -28.01 27.51 -14.88
CA LEU A 3 -27.78 28.42 -13.77
C LEU A 3 -27.11 27.67 -12.62
N LEU A 4 -26.02 28.21 -12.08
CA LEU A 4 -25.44 27.81 -10.81
C LEU A 4 -25.84 28.85 -9.75
N PRO A 5 -26.91 28.59 -8.95
CA PRO A 5 -27.47 29.60 -8.05
C PRO A 5 -26.49 30.01 -6.97
N ALA A 6 -26.55 31.28 -6.56
CA ALA A 6 -25.77 31.79 -5.44
C ALA A 6 -25.92 30.91 -4.20
N ARG A 7 -24.82 30.63 -3.51
CA ARG A 7 -24.77 29.86 -2.25
C ARG A 7 -25.25 28.41 -2.37
N LYS A 8 -25.41 27.86 -3.58
CA LYS A 8 -25.86 26.49 -3.83
C LYS A 8 -24.93 25.78 -4.82
N ALA A 9 -25.12 24.47 -4.94
CA ALA A 9 -24.39 23.64 -5.88
C ALA A 9 -25.30 22.96 -6.90
N VAL A 10 -24.70 22.64 -8.04
CA VAL A 10 -25.28 21.80 -9.09
C VAL A 10 -24.35 20.62 -9.32
N ALA A 11 -24.94 19.43 -9.50
CA ALA A 11 -24.22 18.24 -9.95
C ALA A 11 -24.74 17.82 -11.33
N LEU A 12 -23.85 17.42 -12.23
CA LEU A 12 -24.20 17.01 -13.58
C LEU A 12 -23.21 15.96 -14.11
N GLN A 13 -23.61 15.21 -15.12
CA GLN A 13 -22.73 14.23 -15.78
C GLN A 13 -22.17 14.83 -17.07
N ILE A 14 -20.91 14.55 -17.35
CA ILE A 14 -20.23 14.93 -18.59
C ILE A 14 -19.52 13.71 -19.18
N SER A 15 -19.54 13.57 -20.51
CA SER A 15 -18.86 12.47 -21.20
C SER A 15 -17.43 12.86 -21.59
N ALA A 16 -16.57 11.86 -21.78
CA ALA A 16 -15.23 12.07 -22.31
C ALA A 16 -15.28 12.86 -23.64
N GLY A 17 -14.44 13.90 -23.75
CA GLY A 17 -14.35 14.77 -24.91
C GLY A 17 -15.30 15.97 -24.90
N GLN A 18 -16.37 15.97 -24.11
CA GLN A 18 -17.18 17.19 -23.87
C GLN A 18 -16.39 18.16 -22.99
N ALA A 19 -16.79 19.43 -22.96
CA ALA A 19 -16.23 20.43 -22.07
C ALA A 19 -17.31 21.13 -21.23
N ILE A 20 -16.93 21.57 -20.03
CA ILE A 20 -17.77 22.42 -19.18
C ILE A 20 -17.23 23.84 -19.20
N LYS A 21 -18.06 24.79 -19.63
CA LYS A 21 -17.79 26.23 -19.56
C LYS A 21 -18.43 26.79 -18.31
N ILE A 22 -17.66 27.45 -17.45
CA ILE A 22 -18.12 28.07 -16.20
C ILE A 22 -17.93 29.58 -16.35
N ILE A 23 -19.03 30.32 -16.27
CA ILE A 23 -19.10 31.75 -16.56
C ILE A 23 -19.35 32.51 -15.26
N ASN A 24 -18.44 33.41 -14.93
CA ASN A 24 -18.59 34.31 -13.79
C ASN A 24 -19.49 35.50 -14.18
N THR A 25 -20.80 35.29 -14.08
CA THR A 25 -21.82 36.23 -14.58
C THR A 25 -21.69 37.63 -14.01
N HIS A 26 -21.21 37.74 -12.76
CA HIS A 26 -21.02 39.00 -12.03
C HIS A 26 -19.54 39.36 -11.81
N GLY A 27 -18.63 38.43 -12.06
CA GLY A 27 -17.18 38.61 -12.08
C GLY A 27 -16.45 38.22 -10.80
N LYS A 28 -17.09 38.24 -9.62
CA LYS A 28 -16.40 38.05 -8.33
C LYS A 28 -16.74 36.75 -7.62
N GLN A 29 -17.55 35.88 -8.22
CA GLN A 29 -17.98 34.64 -7.57
C GLN A 29 -16.90 33.56 -7.70
N VAL A 30 -16.50 32.96 -6.56
CA VAL A 30 -15.69 31.74 -6.55
C VAL A 30 -16.59 30.53 -6.71
N VAL A 31 -16.14 29.56 -7.51
CA VAL A 31 -16.83 28.28 -7.68
C VAL A 31 -15.90 27.15 -7.28
N ASP A 32 -16.25 26.48 -6.18
CA ASP A 32 -15.62 25.23 -5.76
C ASP A 32 -16.06 24.14 -6.74
N PHE A 33 -15.09 23.47 -7.36
CA PHE A 33 -15.32 22.51 -8.43
C PHE A 33 -14.75 21.13 -8.05
N TRP A 34 -15.55 20.09 -8.24
CA TRP A 34 -15.15 18.69 -8.08
C TRP A 34 -15.53 17.86 -9.30
N ALA A 35 -14.78 16.78 -9.52
CA ALA A 35 -15.15 15.76 -10.48
C ALA A 35 -14.89 14.36 -9.92
N PHE A 36 -15.81 13.44 -10.17
CA PHE A 36 -15.75 12.07 -9.68
C PHE A 36 -15.90 11.09 -10.84
N ASN A 37 -15.18 9.97 -10.76
CA ASN A 37 -15.40 8.85 -11.66
C ASN A 37 -16.74 8.17 -11.29
N PRO A 38 -17.72 8.08 -12.22
CA PRO A 38 -19.02 7.46 -11.93
C PRO A 38 -18.92 5.97 -11.59
N SER A 39 -17.85 5.29 -12.04
CA SER A 39 -17.63 3.85 -11.81
C SER A 39 -16.82 3.53 -10.56
N ASP A 40 -16.07 4.49 -9.99
CA ASP A 40 -15.26 4.30 -8.80
C ASP A 40 -15.21 5.61 -7.97
N PRO A 41 -15.97 5.72 -6.85
CA PRO A 41 -15.99 6.95 -6.05
C PRO A 41 -14.65 7.26 -5.36
N ARG A 42 -13.68 6.34 -5.38
CA ARG A 42 -12.32 6.58 -4.86
C ARG A 42 -11.40 7.22 -5.90
N ASP A 43 -11.78 7.23 -7.17
CA ASP A 43 -11.07 7.88 -8.27
C ASP A 43 -11.73 9.23 -8.58
N PHE A 44 -11.19 10.30 -8.03
CA PHE A 44 -11.77 11.64 -8.12
C PHE A 44 -10.69 12.71 -8.30
N LEU A 45 -11.11 13.89 -8.73
CA LEU A 45 -10.25 15.04 -9.00
C LEU A 45 -9.46 15.42 -7.74
N SER A 46 -8.15 15.43 -7.83
CA SER A 46 -7.27 15.55 -6.67
C SER A 46 -6.25 16.67 -6.84
N MET A 47 -6.39 17.72 -6.03
CA MET A 47 -5.47 18.85 -6.08
C MET A 47 -4.07 18.49 -5.61
N VAL A 48 -3.91 17.62 -4.60
CA VAL A 48 -2.59 17.15 -4.17
C VAL A 48 -1.84 16.39 -5.26
N HIS A 49 -2.54 15.54 -6.02
CA HIS A 49 -1.94 14.83 -7.15
C HIS A 49 -1.66 15.78 -8.30
N THR A 50 -2.57 16.72 -8.59
CA THR A 50 -2.37 17.75 -9.61
C THR A 50 -1.12 18.59 -9.34
N ARG A 51 -0.94 19.10 -8.11
CA ARG A 51 0.28 19.81 -7.69
C ARG A 51 1.54 18.96 -7.84
N THR A 52 1.45 17.69 -7.48
CA THR A 52 2.57 16.74 -7.55
C THR A 52 2.99 16.48 -9.00
N VAL A 53 2.02 16.24 -9.90
CA VAL A 53 2.29 15.93 -11.30
C VAL A 53 2.76 17.17 -12.06
N LEU A 54 2.10 18.32 -11.88
CA LEU A 54 2.48 19.56 -12.54
C LEU A 54 3.70 20.24 -11.92
N ARG A 55 4.08 19.85 -10.69
CA ARG A 55 5.16 20.45 -9.89
C ARG A 55 5.00 21.96 -9.69
N LYS A 56 3.76 22.44 -9.60
CA LYS A 56 3.41 23.85 -9.38
C LYS A 56 2.08 23.97 -8.65
N VAL A 57 1.89 25.13 -8.03
CA VAL A 57 0.72 25.49 -7.22
C VAL A 57 -0.24 26.45 -7.92
N ALA A 58 0.09 26.86 -9.15
CA ALA A 58 -0.74 27.70 -9.99
C ALA A 58 -0.94 27.01 -11.35
N VAL A 59 -2.19 26.76 -11.70
CA VAL A 59 -2.57 26.17 -12.99
C VAL A 59 -2.53 27.23 -14.09
N ARG A 60 -2.39 26.78 -15.34
CA ARG A 60 -2.36 27.61 -16.54
C ARG A 60 -3.18 26.95 -17.64
N LEU A 61 -3.52 27.75 -18.65
CA LEU A 61 -4.06 27.26 -19.92
C LEU A 61 -3.21 26.08 -20.44
N GLY A 62 -3.88 24.99 -20.81
CA GLY A 62 -3.28 23.74 -21.28
C GLY A 62 -2.91 22.73 -20.19
N ASP A 63 -2.94 23.10 -18.91
CA ASP A 63 -2.68 22.13 -17.83
C ASP A 63 -3.84 21.13 -17.69
N SER A 64 -3.49 19.87 -17.44
CA SER A 64 -4.44 18.87 -16.97
C SER A 64 -4.53 18.85 -15.45
N LEU A 65 -5.74 18.62 -14.95
CA LEU A 65 -6.05 18.32 -13.57
C LEU A 65 -6.20 16.80 -13.42
N TYR A 66 -5.66 16.24 -12.35
CA TYR A 66 -5.42 14.80 -12.22
C TYR A 66 -6.26 14.17 -11.11
N SER A 67 -6.59 12.90 -11.27
CA SER A 67 -7.28 12.10 -10.27
C SER A 67 -6.37 11.61 -9.14
N THR A 68 -6.95 11.02 -8.10
CA THR A 68 -6.23 10.25 -7.06
C THR A 68 -5.37 9.11 -7.61
N ARG A 69 -5.66 8.64 -8.82
CA ARG A 69 -4.87 7.64 -9.56
C ARG A 69 -3.92 8.25 -10.60
N ARG A 70 -3.69 9.57 -10.55
CA ARG A 70 -2.82 10.33 -11.47
C ARG A 70 -3.24 10.24 -12.94
N LYS A 71 -4.52 9.99 -13.21
CA LYS A 71 -5.07 10.05 -14.57
C LYS A 71 -5.55 11.48 -14.86
N PRO A 72 -5.27 12.04 -16.05
CA PRO A 72 -5.89 13.31 -16.46
C PRO A 72 -7.42 13.16 -16.44
N MET A 73 -8.10 14.06 -15.74
CA MET A 73 -9.58 14.08 -15.70
C MET A 73 -10.12 15.25 -16.51
N LEU A 74 -9.53 16.43 -16.35
CA LEU A 74 -9.96 17.66 -17.00
C LEU A 74 -8.73 18.42 -17.50
N THR A 75 -8.85 19.10 -18.64
CA THR A 75 -7.79 19.97 -19.17
C THR A 75 -8.32 21.38 -19.33
N ILE A 76 -7.56 22.39 -18.89
CA ILE A 76 -7.92 23.80 -19.06
C ILE A 76 -7.74 24.17 -20.54
N GLU A 77 -8.86 24.23 -21.26
CA GLU A 77 -8.86 24.45 -22.70
C GLU A 77 -8.94 25.93 -23.06
N GLU A 78 -9.70 26.71 -22.29
CA GLU A 78 -9.85 28.14 -22.46
C GLU A 78 -9.97 28.81 -21.10
N ASP A 79 -9.35 29.97 -20.95
CA ASP A 79 -9.49 30.81 -19.75
C ASP A 79 -9.37 32.26 -20.17
N THR A 80 -10.47 33.00 -20.03
CA THR A 80 -10.54 34.42 -20.39
C THR A 80 -10.16 35.34 -19.24
N THR A 81 -9.85 34.77 -18.07
CA THR A 81 -9.41 35.50 -16.89
C THR A 81 -7.88 35.72 -16.92
N LYS A 82 -7.31 36.17 -15.79
CA LYS A 82 -5.86 36.29 -15.62
C LYS A 82 -5.15 34.97 -15.26
N GLY A 83 -5.86 33.83 -15.27
CA GLY A 83 -5.30 32.54 -14.86
C GLY A 83 -5.16 32.39 -13.34
N VAL A 84 -6.00 33.08 -12.57
CA VAL A 84 -5.95 33.06 -11.10
C VAL A 84 -7.03 32.13 -10.59
N HIS A 85 -6.63 30.89 -10.30
CA HIS A 85 -7.45 29.83 -9.73
C HIS A 85 -6.66 29.15 -8.61
N ASP A 86 -7.35 28.76 -7.55
CA ASP A 86 -6.70 28.14 -6.40
C ASP A 86 -6.85 26.61 -6.41
N ILE A 87 -5.77 25.95 -6.00
CA ILE A 87 -5.69 24.49 -5.83
C ILE A 87 -5.09 24.14 -4.45
N ILE A 88 -5.08 25.05 -3.49
CA ILE A 88 -4.48 24.84 -2.15
C ILE A 88 -5.53 24.95 -1.05
N TRP A 89 -6.45 25.89 -1.17
CA TRP A 89 -7.40 26.23 -0.11
C TRP A 89 -8.50 25.18 -0.01
N SER A 90 -8.79 24.76 1.23
CA SER A 90 -9.89 23.83 1.49
C SER A 90 -11.23 24.50 1.21
N THR A 91 -12.23 23.68 0.88
CA THR A 91 -13.63 24.14 0.78
C THR A 91 -14.11 24.75 2.10
N CYS A 92 -15.15 25.61 2.07
CA CYS A 92 -15.75 26.10 3.30
C CYS A 92 -16.69 25.06 3.94
N ASP A 93 -16.67 25.02 5.27
CA ASP A 93 -17.50 24.13 6.09
C ASP A 93 -17.99 24.86 7.37
N ALA A 94 -18.86 24.19 8.13
CA ALA A 94 -19.44 24.75 9.35
C ALA A 94 -18.39 25.11 10.42
N GLU A 95 -17.30 24.36 10.54
CA GLU A 95 -16.24 24.66 11.52
C GLU A 95 -15.43 25.89 11.10
N ARG A 96 -15.13 26.04 9.81
CA ARG A 96 -14.47 27.23 9.27
C ARG A 96 -15.28 28.49 9.56
N TYR A 97 -16.60 28.45 9.37
CA TYR A 97 -17.46 29.59 9.70
C TYR A 97 -17.50 29.90 11.20
N ARG A 98 -17.48 28.87 12.06
CA ARG A 98 -17.36 29.07 13.52
C ARG A 98 -16.02 29.70 13.90
N MET A 99 -14.92 29.29 13.29
CA MET A 99 -13.61 29.92 13.48
C MET A 99 -13.61 31.40 13.10
N GLN A 100 -14.43 31.78 12.11
CA GLN A 100 -14.63 33.16 11.65
C GLN A 100 -15.68 33.93 12.47
N GLY A 101 -16.21 33.33 13.54
CA GLY A 101 -17.09 33.98 14.50
C GLY A 101 -18.58 33.87 14.21
N VAL A 102 -18.99 33.14 13.16
CA VAL A 102 -20.42 32.95 12.86
C VAL A 102 -21.11 32.18 13.99
N GLN A 103 -22.23 32.72 14.44
CA GLN A 103 -23.10 32.07 15.41
C GLN A 103 -24.26 31.39 14.68
N GLY A 104 -24.41 30.08 14.86
CA GLY A 104 -25.48 29.31 14.23
C GLY A 104 -25.12 28.78 12.84
N TYR A 105 -26.16 28.60 12.00
CA TYR A 105 -26.02 27.99 10.68
C TYR A 105 -25.56 29.00 9.63
N HIS A 106 -24.71 28.54 8.71
CA HIS A 106 -24.33 29.25 7.51
C HIS A 106 -24.22 28.26 6.35
N ASP A 107 -24.76 28.61 5.17
CA ASP A 107 -24.58 27.80 3.96
C ASP A 107 -23.07 27.57 3.74
N ASN A 108 -22.69 26.37 3.33
CA ASN A 108 -21.29 26.03 3.09
C ASN A 108 -21.14 25.07 1.90
N CYS A 109 -19.99 25.13 1.24
CA CYS A 109 -19.69 24.36 0.05
C CYS A 109 -19.65 22.86 0.32
N SER A 110 -19.17 22.44 1.50
CA SER A 110 -19.16 21.04 1.94
C SER A 110 -20.58 20.44 1.90
N GLU A 111 -21.55 21.07 2.57
CA GLU A 111 -22.96 20.63 2.55
C GLU A 111 -23.60 20.75 1.18
N ASN A 112 -23.31 21.83 0.45
CA ASN A 112 -23.84 22.05 -0.90
C ASN A 112 -23.43 20.91 -1.84
N MET A 113 -22.16 20.49 -1.82
CA MET A 113 -21.65 19.40 -2.65
C MET A 113 -22.38 18.09 -2.35
N HIS A 114 -22.48 17.70 -1.08
CA HIS A 114 -23.19 16.47 -0.70
C HIS A 114 -24.67 16.53 -1.07
N THR A 115 -25.32 17.68 -0.89
CA THR A 115 -26.73 17.87 -1.26
C THR A 115 -26.94 17.72 -2.76
N ALA A 116 -26.06 18.31 -3.57
CA ALA A 116 -26.13 18.22 -5.03
C ALA A 116 -25.91 16.78 -5.52
N LEU A 117 -24.93 16.06 -4.95
CA LEU A 117 -24.68 14.65 -5.27
C LEU A 117 -25.86 13.75 -4.89
N LYS A 118 -26.38 13.87 -3.66
CA LYS A 118 -27.53 13.07 -3.20
C LYS A 118 -28.79 13.31 -4.03
N THR A 119 -28.99 14.55 -4.46
CA THR A 119 -30.17 14.94 -5.24
C THR A 119 -30.05 14.55 -6.71
N GLY A 120 -28.87 14.78 -7.31
CA GLY A 120 -28.64 14.53 -8.73
C GLY A 120 -28.29 13.08 -9.07
N PHE A 121 -27.67 12.36 -8.13
CA PHE A 121 -27.14 11.01 -8.32
C PHE A 121 -27.45 10.11 -7.11
N PRO A 122 -28.73 9.91 -6.73
CA PRO A 122 -29.11 9.17 -5.52
C PRO A 122 -28.66 7.70 -5.53
N ASP A 123 -28.51 7.10 -6.71
CA ASP A 123 -28.10 5.69 -6.88
C ASP A 123 -26.57 5.52 -6.98
N TRP A 124 -25.81 6.61 -7.05
CA TRP A 124 -24.36 6.53 -7.10
C TRP A 124 -23.83 6.25 -5.69
N ALA A 125 -22.88 5.32 -5.58
CA ALA A 125 -22.33 4.86 -4.29
C ALA A 125 -21.76 6.02 -3.44
N GLY A 126 -21.41 7.13 -4.08
CA GLY A 126 -21.11 8.38 -3.41
C GLY A 126 -19.79 8.36 -2.64
N ILE A 127 -19.58 9.44 -1.89
CA ILE A 127 -18.49 9.62 -0.94
C ILE A 127 -19.06 9.69 0.49
N PRO A 128 -18.27 9.40 1.53
CA PRO A 128 -18.75 9.48 2.91
C PRO A 128 -19.30 10.87 3.27
N ASP A 129 -20.45 10.91 3.94
CA ASP A 129 -21.18 12.15 4.29
C ASP A 129 -20.40 13.14 5.18
N ASN A 130 -19.34 12.67 5.83
CA ASN A 130 -18.51 13.44 6.75
C ASN A 130 -17.16 13.82 6.14
N TRP A 131 -17.03 13.76 4.81
CA TRP A 131 -15.76 13.97 4.13
C TRP A 131 -15.93 14.63 2.76
N VAL A 132 -15.07 15.61 2.48
CA VAL A 132 -15.04 16.36 1.22
C VAL A 132 -13.61 16.41 0.68
N PRO A 133 -13.39 16.11 -0.61
CA PRO A 133 -12.08 16.30 -1.23
C PRO A 133 -11.74 17.78 -1.45
N ASP A 134 -10.44 18.10 -1.50
CA ASP A 134 -9.99 19.45 -1.85
C ASP A 134 -10.55 19.87 -3.23
N PRO A 135 -11.30 20.98 -3.32
CA PRO A 135 -11.85 21.48 -4.57
C PRO A 135 -10.78 22.07 -5.49
N PHE A 136 -11.07 22.10 -6.77
CA PHE A 136 -10.49 23.11 -7.65
C PHE A 136 -11.29 24.41 -7.50
N ASN A 137 -10.72 25.44 -6.88
CA ASN A 137 -11.41 26.69 -6.61
C ASN A 137 -11.25 27.64 -7.81
N THR A 138 -12.19 27.58 -8.74
CA THR A 138 -12.15 28.45 -9.91
C THR A 138 -12.39 29.91 -9.51
N PHE A 139 -11.62 30.83 -10.12
CA PHE A 139 -11.64 32.28 -9.88
C PHE A 139 -11.10 32.74 -8.52
N MET A 140 -10.76 31.81 -7.63
CA MET A 140 -10.28 32.15 -6.29
C MET A 140 -8.84 32.65 -6.32
N ASN A 141 -8.59 33.74 -5.58
CA ASN A 141 -7.30 34.41 -5.52
C ASN A 141 -6.65 34.19 -4.15
N VAL A 142 -5.84 33.14 -4.05
CA VAL A 142 -5.00 32.87 -2.89
C VAL A 142 -3.56 33.21 -3.25
N ALA A 143 -3.05 34.29 -2.69
CA ALA A 143 -1.66 34.69 -2.87
C ALA A 143 -0.74 33.92 -1.92
N ILE A 144 0.41 33.51 -2.44
CA ILE A 144 1.47 32.85 -1.65
C ILE A 144 2.65 33.80 -1.59
N ASP A 145 3.11 34.13 -0.39
CA ASP A 145 4.29 34.96 -0.22
C ASP A 145 5.60 34.14 -0.31
N HIS A 146 6.74 34.83 -0.29
CA HIS A 146 8.06 34.22 -0.40
C HIS A 146 8.50 33.41 0.84
N HIS A 147 7.70 33.44 1.92
CA HIS A 147 7.85 32.62 3.11
C HIS A 147 6.86 31.45 3.17
N GLY A 148 5.99 31.31 2.17
CA GLY A 148 4.95 30.28 2.14
C GLY A 148 3.69 30.64 2.92
N GLY A 149 3.53 31.89 3.34
CA GLY A 149 2.30 32.42 3.90
C GLY A 149 1.20 32.50 2.83
N LEU A 150 -0.05 32.27 3.25
CA LEU A 150 -1.21 32.32 2.36
C LEU A 150 -2.12 33.50 2.71
N ASP A 151 -2.57 34.21 1.68
CA ASP A 151 -3.37 35.44 1.79
C ASP A 151 -4.56 35.37 0.83
N ILE A 152 -5.78 35.35 1.37
CA ILE A 152 -7.01 35.36 0.59
C ILE A 152 -7.27 36.79 0.10
N ARG A 153 -7.33 36.96 -1.20
CA ARG A 153 -7.62 38.23 -1.86
C ARG A 153 -8.92 38.15 -2.64
N GLU A 154 -9.41 39.32 -3.03
CA GLU A 154 -10.54 39.42 -3.93
C GLU A 154 -10.25 38.74 -5.28
N PRO A 155 -11.20 37.97 -5.84
CA PRO A 155 -11.10 37.40 -7.18
C PRO A 155 -10.73 38.44 -8.23
N THR A 156 -9.86 38.04 -9.15
CA THR A 156 -9.40 38.92 -10.24
C THR A 156 -10.29 38.86 -11.48
N SER A 157 -11.25 37.95 -11.51
CA SER A 157 -12.20 37.82 -12.62
C SER A 157 -13.13 39.04 -12.71
N GLU A 158 -13.59 39.28 -13.93
CA GLU A 158 -14.50 40.36 -14.30
C GLU A 158 -15.79 39.76 -14.88
N LYS A 159 -16.82 40.62 -14.96
CA LYS A 159 -18.15 40.24 -15.41
C LYS A 159 -18.10 39.53 -16.77
N GLY A 160 -18.66 38.32 -16.83
CA GLY A 160 -18.79 37.53 -18.05
C GLY A 160 -17.52 36.77 -18.47
N GLN A 161 -16.41 36.91 -17.73
CA GLN A 161 -15.26 36.04 -17.92
C GLN A 161 -15.58 34.61 -17.50
N TYR A 162 -14.89 33.67 -18.11
CA TYR A 162 -15.14 32.24 -17.98
C TYR A 162 -13.88 31.40 -18.16
N ILE A 163 -13.99 30.15 -17.71
CA ILE A 163 -13.04 29.06 -17.93
C ILE A 163 -13.76 27.88 -18.61
N VAL A 164 -13.07 27.17 -19.50
CA VAL A 164 -13.54 25.95 -20.17
C VAL A 164 -12.63 24.79 -19.79
N LEU A 165 -13.24 23.73 -19.26
CA LEU A 165 -12.54 22.51 -18.84
C LEU A 165 -12.98 21.34 -19.72
N ARG A 166 -12.08 20.81 -20.54
CA ARG A 166 -12.35 19.64 -21.39
C ARG A 166 -12.20 18.37 -20.60
N SER A 167 -13.23 17.51 -20.63
CA SER A 167 -13.22 16.23 -19.94
C SER A 167 -12.39 15.20 -20.70
N ASN A 168 -11.46 14.55 -20.01
CA ASN A 168 -10.65 13.45 -20.53
C ASN A 168 -11.26 12.06 -20.22
N ALA A 169 -12.34 12.02 -19.44
CA ALA A 169 -13.06 10.79 -19.05
C ALA A 169 -14.57 11.08 -18.87
N ASP A 170 -15.37 10.05 -18.65
CA ASP A 170 -16.76 10.22 -18.19
C ASP A 170 -16.75 10.58 -16.70
N LEU A 171 -17.40 11.68 -16.33
CA LEU A 171 -17.31 12.26 -14.98
C LEU A 171 -18.67 12.70 -14.44
N ILE A 172 -18.83 12.63 -13.12
CA ILE A 172 -19.83 13.40 -12.37
C ILE A 172 -19.15 14.67 -11.89
N LEU A 173 -19.62 15.82 -12.35
CA LEU A 173 -19.14 17.13 -11.93
C LEU A 173 -20.02 17.68 -10.81
N VAL A 174 -19.41 18.39 -9.87
CA VAL A 174 -20.12 19.17 -8.86
C VAL A 174 -19.51 20.57 -8.83
N MET A 175 -20.36 21.59 -8.89
CA MET A 175 -19.95 22.99 -8.86
C MET A 175 -20.77 23.69 -7.79
N SER A 176 -20.12 24.37 -6.85
CA SER A 176 -20.77 25.14 -5.78
C SER A 176 -20.39 26.61 -5.89
N SER A 177 -21.36 27.50 -6.07
CA SER A 177 -21.13 28.94 -5.90
C SER A 177 -20.88 29.21 -4.42
N CYS A 178 -19.61 29.46 -4.07
CA CYS A 178 -19.16 29.60 -2.70
C CYS A 178 -19.98 30.63 -1.92
N PRO A 179 -20.56 30.27 -0.75
CA PRO A 179 -21.36 31.19 0.06
C PRO A 179 -20.54 32.14 0.95
N GLN A 180 -19.21 32.10 0.91
CA GLN A 180 -18.34 32.91 1.78
C GLN A 180 -18.54 34.42 1.60
N ASP A 181 -19.04 35.09 2.63
CA ASP A 181 -19.37 36.52 2.66
C ASP A 181 -18.64 37.28 3.79
N ILE A 182 -17.75 36.61 4.53
CA ILE A 182 -16.98 37.19 5.64
C ILE A 182 -15.60 37.64 5.17
N GLU A 183 -14.97 36.87 4.29
CA GLU A 183 -13.65 37.15 3.73
C GLU A 183 -13.75 37.68 2.29
N ALA A 184 -12.61 38.09 1.73
CA ALA A 184 -12.53 38.61 0.37
C ALA A 184 -12.86 37.59 -0.75
N VAL A 185 -13.12 36.32 -0.43
CA VAL A 185 -13.30 35.19 -1.37
C VAL A 185 -14.27 35.52 -2.51
N ASN A 186 -15.41 36.17 -2.25
CA ASN A 186 -16.41 36.51 -3.28
C ASN A 186 -16.55 38.02 -3.53
N GLY A 187 -15.55 38.82 -3.15
CA GLY A 187 -15.70 40.29 -3.13
C GLY A 187 -16.78 40.77 -2.14
N GLY A 188 -17.08 39.97 -1.11
CA GLY A 188 -18.01 40.29 -0.03
C GLY A 188 -19.50 40.04 -0.33
N MET A 189 -19.87 39.62 -1.54
CA MET A 189 -21.26 39.32 -1.89
C MET A 189 -21.36 38.09 -2.81
N PRO A 190 -21.79 36.93 -2.28
CA PRO A 190 -22.02 35.75 -3.10
C PRO A 190 -23.12 35.99 -4.15
N THR A 191 -22.82 35.69 -5.40
CA THR A 191 -23.72 35.77 -6.56
C THR A 191 -23.82 34.41 -7.27
N ASP A 192 -24.74 34.31 -8.22
CA ASP A 192 -24.84 33.18 -9.12
C ASP A 192 -23.77 33.23 -10.23
N CYS A 193 -23.59 32.07 -10.87
CA CYS A 193 -22.80 31.88 -12.07
C CYS A 193 -23.66 31.16 -13.11
N GLU A 194 -23.19 31.13 -14.35
CA GLU A 194 -23.79 30.33 -15.40
C GLU A 194 -22.81 29.26 -15.88
N TYR A 195 -23.33 28.17 -16.45
CA TYR A 195 -22.52 27.14 -17.05
C TYR A 195 -23.12 26.60 -18.35
N GLU A 196 -22.28 25.99 -19.18
CA GLU A 196 -22.68 25.39 -20.45
C GLU A 196 -21.84 24.14 -20.73
N ILE A 197 -22.49 23.05 -21.13
CA ILE A 197 -21.79 21.87 -21.63
C ILE A 197 -21.58 22.08 -23.13
N LEU A 198 -20.33 22.00 -23.57
CA LEU A 198 -19.91 22.12 -24.95
C LEU A 198 -19.62 20.73 -25.50
N ASP A 199 -20.14 20.44 -26.69
CA ASP A 199 -19.87 19.18 -27.37
C ASP A 199 -18.45 19.13 -27.97
N THR A 200 -18.04 17.94 -28.40
CA THR A 200 -16.72 17.70 -28.99
C THR A 200 -16.53 18.60 -30.23
N LEU A 201 -15.40 19.30 -30.32
CA LEU A 201 -15.05 20.06 -31.52
C LEU A 201 -14.97 19.09 -32.71
N SER A 202 -15.65 19.43 -33.80
CA SER A 202 -15.49 18.76 -35.09
C SER A 202 -14.03 18.87 -35.55
N LYS A 203 -13.50 17.76 -36.06
CA LYS A 203 -12.09 17.45 -36.40
C LYS A 203 -11.37 18.36 -37.43
N GLU A 204 -11.64 19.65 -37.56
CA GLU A 204 -11.05 20.45 -38.65
C GLU A 204 -9.77 21.24 -38.34
N ASP A 205 -9.35 21.44 -37.08
CA ASP A 205 -8.21 22.35 -36.81
C ASP A 205 -7.13 21.85 -35.83
N SER A 206 -6.62 20.62 -35.99
CA SER A 206 -5.29 20.31 -35.41
C SER A 206 -4.48 19.35 -36.27
N LYS A 207 -3.36 19.88 -36.80
CA LYS A 207 -2.28 19.09 -37.38
C LYS A 207 -1.56 18.34 -36.27
N GLU A 208 -1.46 17.04 -36.49
CA GLU A 208 -0.59 16.00 -35.91
C GLU A 208 0.39 16.40 -34.79
N ASP A 209 0.26 15.69 -33.66
CA ASP A 209 1.27 14.69 -33.28
C ASP A 209 0.53 13.42 -32.84
N GLN A 210 0.50 12.42 -33.73
CA GLN A 210 -0.08 11.11 -33.43
C GLN A 210 0.87 10.34 -32.51
N VAL A 211 0.63 10.39 -31.20
CA VAL A 211 0.98 9.24 -30.36
C VAL A 211 -0.06 8.18 -30.65
N ALA A 212 0.36 7.08 -31.26
CA ALA A 212 -0.49 5.95 -31.58
C ALA A 212 -1.25 5.50 -30.33
N ILE A 213 -2.54 5.83 -30.27
CA ILE A 213 -3.48 5.18 -29.37
C ILE A 213 -3.58 3.75 -29.87
N ILE A 214 -2.85 2.85 -29.20
CA ILE A 214 -3.07 1.42 -29.32
C ILE A 214 -4.56 1.24 -28.99
N PRO A 215 -5.39 0.74 -29.93
CA PRO A 215 -6.78 0.49 -29.60
C PRO A 215 -6.78 -0.50 -28.44
N ALA A 216 -7.34 -0.09 -27.30
CA ALA A 216 -7.64 -1.02 -26.24
C ALA A 216 -8.47 -2.12 -26.91
N PRO A 217 -8.04 -3.39 -26.84
CA PRO A 217 -8.80 -4.45 -27.44
C PRO A 217 -10.19 -4.37 -26.83
N THR A 218 -11.21 -4.38 -27.69
CA THR A 218 -12.57 -4.65 -27.28
C THR A 218 -12.53 -6.02 -26.60
N LYS A 219 -12.32 -6.02 -25.29
CA LYS A 219 -12.60 -7.18 -24.48
C LYS A 219 -14.11 -7.32 -24.57
N THR A 220 -14.55 -8.16 -25.51
CA THR A 220 -15.49 -9.21 -25.13
C THR A 220 -15.18 -9.62 -23.70
N LEU A 221 -16.19 -9.84 -22.87
CA LEU A 221 -16.05 -10.53 -21.60
C LEU A 221 -15.48 -11.94 -21.88
N SER A 222 -14.19 -11.99 -22.22
CA SER A 222 -13.30 -13.07 -21.90
C SER A 222 -13.40 -13.11 -20.40
N THR A 223 -14.07 -14.13 -19.90
CA THR A 223 -13.84 -14.68 -18.58
C THR A 223 -12.33 -14.65 -18.36
N ARG A 224 -11.84 -13.63 -17.66
CA ARG A 224 -10.43 -13.62 -17.25
C ARG A 224 -10.25 -14.95 -16.54
N PRO A 225 -9.22 -15.75 -16.88
CA PRO A 225 -8.99 -16.98 -16.15
C PRO A 225 -8.97 -16.62 -14.66
N GLN A 226 -9.70 -17.41 -13.87
CA GLN A 226 -9.72 -17.27 -12.42
C GLN A 226 -8.27 -17.27 -11.95
N ARG A 227 -7.81 -16.13 -11.43
CA ARG A 227 -6.46 -16.01 -10.89
C ARG A 227 -6.38 -16.83 -9.61
N ARG A 228 -5.25 -17.47 -9.35
CA ARG A 228 -5.00 -18.30 -8.16
C ARG A 228 -3.81 -17.75 -7.39
N ILE A 229 -4.09 -17.01 -6.33
CA ILE A 229 -3.09 -16.38 -5.47
C ILE A 229 -3.03 -17.13 -4.16
N LYS A 230 -1.82 -17.45 -3.71
CA LYS A 230 -1.58 -18.03 -2.40
C LYS A 230 -0.96 -17.00 -1.47
N VAL A 231 -1.63 -16.68 -0.37
CA VAL A 231 -1.09 -15.84 0.69
C VAL A 231 -0.31 -16.73 1.65
N ALA A 232 1.00 -16.48 1.73
CA ALA A 232 1.88 -17.10 2.70
C ALA A 232 1.97 -16.20 3.94
N LEU A 233 0.89 -16.18 4.74
CA LEU A 233 0.85 -15.42 5.99
C LEU A 233 1.61 -16.19 7.07
N SER A 234 2.67 -15.57 7.59
CA SER A 234 3.55 -16.16 8.60
C SER A 234 3.75 -15.29 9.82
N PHE A 235 4.15 -15.95 10.91
CA PHE A 235 4.47 -15.31 12.17
C PHE A 235 5.83 -15.75 12.69
N ASP A 236 6.77 -14.81 12.81
CA ASP A 236 8.04 -15.07 13.48
C ASP A 236 7.86 -14.77 14.96
N PHE A 237 7.88 -15.82 15.78
CA PHE A 237 7.51 -15.75 17.19
C PHE A 237 8.74 -15.54 18.08
N ASP A 238 9.38 -14.39 17.92
CA ASP A 238 10.70 -14.15 18.49
C ASP A 238 10.66 -14.03 20.02
N ALA A 239 9.78 -13.20 20.55
CA ALA A 239 9.63 -13.00 21.98
C ALA A 239 10.97 -12.68 22.68
N VAL A 240 11.26 -13.35 23.80
CA VAL A 240 12.50 -13.12 24.56
C VAL A 240 13.75 -13.48 23.75
N SER A 241 13.66 -14.42 22.79
CA SER A 241 14.83 -14.87 22.03
C SER A 241 15.44 -13.76 21.18
N HIS A 242 14.63 -12.84 20.63
CA HIS A 242 15.12 -11.65 19.92
C HIS A 242 16.19 -10.91 20.73
N TRP A 243 15.90 -10.62 21.99
CA TRP A 243 16.77 -9.86 22.90
C TRP A 243 18.04 -10.61 23.32
N LEU A 244 18.08 -11.93 23.11
CA LEU A 244 19.24 -12.77 23.40
C LEU A 244 20.15 -12.93 22.18
N GLY A 245 19.58 -12.94 20.98
CA GLY A 245 20.31 -13.11 19.73
C GLY A 245 20.56 -11.80 18.99
N THR A 246 19.83 -11.56 17.89
CA THR A 246 20.08 -10.40 17.01
C THR A 246 19.80 -9.04 17.65
N GLY A 247 18.90 -8.97 18.65
CA GLY A 247 18.60 -7.79 19.45
C GLY A 247 19.45 -7.67 20.72
N CYS A 248 20.49 -8.50 20.89
CA CYS A 248 21.33 -8.43 22.09
C CYS A 248 22.14 -7.12 22.14
N HIS A 249 22.13 -6.48 23.31
CA HIS A 249 22.93 -5.30 23.59
C HIS A 249 23.32 -5.26 25.07
N PRO A 250 24.53 -4.79 25.45
CA PRO A 250 24.95 -4.73 26.85
C PRO A 250 24.04 -3.90 27.75
N ASP A 251 23.35 -2.91 27.19
CA ASP A 251 22.43 -2.02 27.92
C ASP A 251 20.97 -2.51 27.95
N ASN A 252 20.67 -3.67 27.33
CA ASN A 252 19.34 -4.28 27.43
C ASN A 252 18.97 -4.48 28.89
N ASN A 253 17.78 -4.03 29.26
CA ASN A 253 17.31 -4.00 30.64
C ASN A 253 15.98 -4.73 30.79
N MET A 254 15.45 -4.76 32.02
CA MET A 254 14.21 -5.45 32.35
C MET A 254 13.02 -5.04 31.47
N ALA A 255 12.95 -3.77 31.04
CA ALA A 255 11.87 -3.30 30.18
C ALA A 255 11.94 -3.96 28.79
N ASP A 256 13.13 -4.12 28.23
CA ASP A 256 13.33 -4.74 26.92
C ASP A 256 12.91 -6.21 26.96
N TYR A 257 13.42 -6.98 27.93
CA TYR A 257 13.00 -8.38 28.11
C TYR A 257 11.50 -8.52 28.39
N SER A 258 10.89 -7.56 29.11
CA SER A 258 9.45 -7.58 29.37
C SER A 258 8.61 -7.47 28.09
N SER A 259 9.12 -6.81 27.05
CA SER A 259 8.44 -6.75 25.74
C SER A 259 8.42 -8.11 25.05
N GLY A 260 9.51 -8.88 25.14
CA GLY A 260 9.54 -10.27 24.68
C GLY A 260 8.61 -11.18 25.49
N VAL A 261 8.49 -10.96 26.81
CA VAL A 261 7.50 -11.67 27.64
C VAL A 261 6.07 -11.31 27.22
N PHE A 262 5.79 -10.05 26.89
CA PHE A 262 4.51 -9.64 26.33
C PHE A 262 4.19 -10.38 25.03
N ALA A 263 5.14 -10.50 24.10
CA ALA A 263 4.94 -11.26 22.87
C ALA A 263 4.56 -12.72 23.15
N GLY A 264 5.33 -13.36 24.05
CA GLY A 264 5.16 -14.75 24.50
C GLY A 264 3.81 -15.06 25.18
N GLN A 265 3.32 -14.14 26.00
CA GLN A 265 2.13 -14.38 26.84
C GLN A 265 0.86 -13.76 26.28
N ILE A 266 0.97 -12.63 25.58
CA ILE A 266 -0.17 -11.79 25.19
C ILE A 266 -0.25 -11.63 23.67
N GLY A 267 0.85 -11.21 23.03
CA GLY A 267 0.88 -10.90 21.60
C GLY A 267 0.46 -12.09 20.75
N ALA A 268 1.05 -13.26 20.99
CA ALA A 268 0.75 -14.47 20.23
C ALA A 268 -0.69 -14.96 20.42
N ILE A 269 -1.21 -14.91 21.65
CA ILE A 269 -2.60 -15.29 21.95
C ILE A 269 -3.60 -14.35 21.26
N ARG A 270 -3.31 -13.04 21.22
CA ARG A 270 -4.14 -12.06 20.50
C ARG A 270 -4.19 -12.36 19.01
N LEU A 271 -3.04 -12.58 18.39
CA LEU A 271 -2.96 -12.95 16.97
C LEU A 271 -3.68 -14.26 16.69
N LEU A 272 -3.48 -15.29 17.51
CA LEU A 272 -4.17 -16.56 17.36
C LEU A 272 -5.69 -16.43 17.44
N ASN A 273 -6.20 -15.65 18.39
CA ASN A 273 -7.64 -15.39 18.52
C ASN A 273 -8.19 -14.60 17.32
N MET A 274 -7.42 -13.64 16.81
CA MET A 274 -7.75 -12.90 15.59
C MET A 274 -7.81 -13.83 14.38
N LEU A 275 -6.83 -14.72 14.20
CA LEU A 275 -6.80 -15.69 13.10
C LEU A 275 -8.00 -16.67 13.16
N LYS A 276 -8.39 -17.11 14.37
CA LYS A 276 -9.58 -17.94 14.58
C LYS A 276 -10.86 -17.18 14.19
N LYS A 277 -10.97 -15.89 14.54
CA LYS A 277 -12.09 -15.03 14.14
C LYS A 277 -12.21 -14.92 12.60
N PHE A 278 -11.10 -14.99 11.88
CA PHE A 278 -11.09 -14.97 10.41
C PHE A 278 -11.09 -16.36 9.76
N ASP A 279 -11.17 -17.46 10.53
CA ASP A 279 -11.16 -18.84 10.03
C ASP A 279 -9.95 -19.17 9.14
N ILE A 280 -8.76 -18.76 9.60
CA ILE A 280 -7.49 -19.01 8.92
C ILE A 280 -6.37 -19.47 9.87
N ALA A 281 -6.69 -19.76 11.14
CA ALA A 281 -5.68 -20.14 12.13
C ALA A 281 -4.94 -21.44 11.77
N ASP A 282 -5.58 -22.34 11.03
CA ASP A 282 -5.03 -23.59 10.53
C ASP A 282 -4.36 -23.46 9.15
N LYS A 283 -4.27 -22.25 8.59
CA LYS A 283 -3.78 -21.95 7.22
C LYS A 283 -2.58 -21.02 7.20
N VAL A 284 -1.89 -20.89 8.33
CA VAL A 284 -0.71 -20.01 8.50
C VAL A 284 0.47 -20.81 9.02
N THR A 285 1.65 -20.20 8.91
CA THR A 285 2.92 -20.77 9.41
C THR A 285 3.48 -19.92 10.53
N TRP A 286 3.92 -20.54 11.62
CA TRP A 286 4.64 -19.87 12.71
C TRP A 286 6.09 -20.37 12.72
N PHE A 287 7.05 -19.48 12.49
CA PHE A 287 8.46 -19.77 12.66
C PHE A 287 8.83 -19.44 14.10
N VAL A 288 9.21 -20.46 14.87
CA VAL A 288 9.37 -20.31 16.32
C VAL A 288 10.80 -20.67 16.71
N PRO A 289 11.52 -19.78 17.40
CA PRO A 289 12.83 -20.09 17.96
C PRO A 289 12.73 -21.18 19.03
N GLY A 290 13.73 -22.07 19.11
CA GLY A 290 13.76 -23.15 20.10
C GLY A 290 13.64 -22.66 21.54
N HIS A 291 14.26 -21.52 21.87
CA HIS A 291 14.12 -20.85 23.15
C HIS A 291 12.67 -20.44 23.43
N THR A 292 11.97 -19.87 22.44
CA THR A 292 10.54 -19.50 22.59
C THR A 292 9.67 -20.74 22.81
N MET A 293 9.95 -21.85 22.12
CA MET A 293 9.25 -23.13 22.34
C MET A 293 9.40 -23.64 23.78
N GLU A 294 10.60 -23.55 24.36
CA GLU A 294 10.87 -24.00 25.73
C GLU A 294 10.43 -22.99 26.80
N THR A 295 10.41 -21.69 26.48
CA THR A 295 10.04 -20.61 27.42
C THR A 295 8.53 -20.40 27.52
N PHE A 296 7.81 -20.51 26.40
CA PHE A 296 6.35 -20.32 26.34
C PHE A 296 5.62 -21.57 25.81
N PRO A 297 5.86 -22.78 26.36
CA PRO A 297 5.39 -24.04 25.78
C PRO A 297 3.86 -24.10 25.71
N GLU A 298 3.15 -23.52 26.68
CA GLU A 298 1.69 -23.48 26.69
C GLU A 298 1.12 -22.62 25.54
N THR A 299 1.73 -21.47 25.26
CA THR A 299 1.33 -20.61 24.14
C THR A 299 1.61 -21.30 22.81
N VAL A 300 2.81 -21.86 22.63
CA VAL A 300 3.17 -22.56 21.39
C VAL A 300 2.27 -23.79 21.18
N GLN A 301 1.93 -24.52 22.24
CA GLN A 301 0.99 -25.64 22.16
C GLN A 301 -0.41 -25.22 21.69
N GLN A 302 -0.87 -24.00 22.02
CA GLN A 302 -2.13 -23.46 21.51
C GLN A 302 -2.05 -23.16 20.00
N VAL A 303 -0.91 -22.67 19.52
CA VAL A 303 -0.65 -22.50 18.08
C VAL A 303 -0.68 -23.85 17.38
N VAL A 304 0.03 -24.86 17.89
CA VAL A 304 0.01 -26.23 17.35
C VAL A 304 -1.42 -26.79 17.29
N LYS A 305 -2.19 -26.65 18.38
CA LYS A 305 -3.59 -27.11 18.45
C LYS A 305 -4.52 -26.41 17.47
N SER A 306 -4.15 -25.24 16.95
CA SER A 306 -4.93 -24.54 15.95
C SER A 306 -4.81 -25.13 14.55
N GLY A 307 -3.84 -26.03 14.33
CA GLY A 307 -3.56 -26.61 13.01
C GLY A 307 -2.56 -25.83 12.17
N ALA A 308 -2.06 -24.68 12.67
CA ALA A 308 -0.97 -23.93 12.06
C ALA A 308 0.28 -24.80 11.84
N GLU A 309 1.05 -24.48 10.80
CA GLU A 309 2.37 -25.05 10.60
C GLU A 309 3.37 -24.45 11.60
N ILE A 310 4.31 -25.27 12.10
CA ILE A 310 5.46 -24.80 12.87
C ILE A 310 6.75 -25.01 12.05
N GLY A 311 7.44 -23.91 11.76
CA GLY A 311 8.78 -23.87 11.20
C GLY A 311 9.83 -23.50 12.25
N LEU A 312 11.11 -23.73 11.94
CA LEU A 312 12.23 -23.36 12.81
C LEU A 312 12.72 -21.94 12.56
N HIS A 313 13.23 -21.30 13.62
CA HIS A 313 13.74 -19.92 13.58
C HIS A 313 14.95 -19.69 14.50
N GLY A 314 15.99 -20.52 14.39
CA GLY A 314 17.11 -20.51 15.34
C GLY A 314 16.71 -21.02 16.73
N TYR A 315 17.62 -20.95 17.71
CA TYR A 315 17.30 -21.32 19.09
C TYR A 315 16.99 -20.05 19.89
N ALA A 316 17.98 -19.18 20.07
CA ALA A 316 17.87 -17.89 20.72
C ALA A 316 17.91 -16.72 19.71
N HIS A 317 17.34 -16.93 18.52
CA HIS A 317 17.28 -15.94 17.43
C HIS A 317 18.67 -15.38 17.04
N GLU A 318 19.65 -16.29 16.90
CA GLU A 318 21.04 -15.97 16.61
C GLU A 318 21.25 -15.59 15.13
N GLY A 319 21.98 -14.50 14.87
CA GLY A 319 22.42 -14.15 13.53
C GLY A 319 23.60 -15.01 13.08
N ILE A 320 23.70 -15.31 11.78
CA ILE A 320 24.74 -16.22 11.26
C ILE A 320 26.18 -15.74 11.52
N TYR A 321 26.38 -14.43 11.61
CA TYR A 321 27.68 -13.81 11.91
C TYR A 321 28.10 -13.95 13.38
N GLN A 322 27.16 -14.32 14.26
CA GLN A 322 27.42 -14.56 15.69
C GLN A 322 27.88 -15.99 15.97
N MET A 323 27.78 -16.89 14.98
CA MET A 323 27.97 -18.33 15.16
C MET A 323 29.07 -18.91 14.25
N THR A 324 29.87 -19.82 14.82
CA THR A 324 30.67 -20.77 14.03
C THR A 324 29.77 -21.79 13.31
N VAL A 325 30.32 -22.54 12.35
CA VAL A 325 29.58 -23.61 11.66
C VAL A 325 29.18 -24.74 12.62
N ASP A 326 30.02 -25.04 13.61
CA ASP A 326 29.70 -26.03 14.63
C ASP A 326 28.53 -25.57 15.51
N GLN A 327 28.54 -24.30 15.94
CA GLN A 327 27.43 -23.74 16.73
C GLN A 327 26.12 -23.75 15.94
N GLU A 328 26.16 -23.39 14.66
CA GLU A 328 24.99 -23.44 13.78
C GLU A 328 24.39 -24.85 13.68
N ARG A 329 25.24 -25.87 13.50
CA ARG A 329 24.80 -27.27 13.47
C ARG A 329 24.14 -27.65 14.78
N ASP A 330 24.80 -27.39 15.90
CA ASP A 330 24.32 -27.79 17.23
C ASP A 330 22.99 -27.09 17.55
N VAL A 331 22.82 -25.82 17.16
CA VAL A 331 21.57 -25.06 17.24
C VAL A 331 20.47 -25.71 16.39
N LEU A 332 20.74 -26.02 15.12
CA LEU A 332 19.76 -26.64 14.22
C LEU A 332 19.29 -28.00 14.77
N GLU A 333 20.22 -28.85 15.20
CA GLU A 333 19.91 -30.18 15.75
C GLU A 333 19.07 -30.08 17.04
N LYS A 334 19.41 -29.17 17.95
CA LYS A 334 18.62 -28.89 19.15
C LYS A 334 17.22 -28.39 18.80
N CYS A 335 17.08 -27.49 17.83
CA CYS A 335 15.77 -26.99 17.42
C CYS A 335 14.89 -28.07 16.78
N ILE A 336 15.47 -28.97 15.98
CA ILE A 336 14.75 -30.13 15.44
C ILE A 336 14.23 -31.01 16.59
N GLU A 337 15.05 -31.30 17.61
CA GLU A 337 14.64 -32.09 18.76
C GLU A 337 13.46 -31.44 19.51
N VAL A 338 13.60 -30.16 19.88
CA VAL A 338 12.59 -29.40 20.62
C VAL A 338 11.27 -29.32 19.84
N ALA A 339 11.33 -28.96 18.56
CA ALA A 339 10.15 -28.85 17.71
C ALA A 339 9.47 -30.21 17.52
N THR A 340 10.25 -31.28 17.30
CA THR A 340 9.70 -32.64 17.14
C THR A 340 8.98 -33.09 18.40
N LYS A 341 9.56 -32.84 19.57
CA LYS A 341 8.95 -33.18 20.86
C LYS A 341 7.63 -32.44 21.10
N LEU A 342 7.57 -31.16 20.71
CA LEU A 342 6.39 -30.31 20.93
C LEU A 342 5.29 -30.52 19.88
N CYS A 343 5.66 -30.74 18.62
CA CYS A 343 4.72 -30.88 17.50
C CYS A 343 4.34 -32.33 17.17
N GLY A 344 5.10 -33.31 17.66
CA GLY A 344 4.94 -34.73 17.34
C GLY A 344 5.42 -35.14 15.94
N LYS A 345 5.90 -34.18 15.14
CA LYS A 345 6.52 -34.40 13.81
C LYS A 345 7.73 -33.49 13.64
N ALA A 346 8.69 -33.94 12.83
CA ALA A 346 9.85 -33.11 12.50
C ALA A 346 9.41 -31.85 11.71
N PRO A 347 10.02 -30.68 11.99
CA PRO A 347 9.76 -29.48 11.23
C PRO A 347 10.24 -29.65 9.78
N ARG A 348 9.56 -28.98 8.85
CA ARG A 348 9.90 -29.04 7.41
C ARG A 348 10.25 -27.69 6.80
N GLY A 349 9.97 -26.61 7.53
CA GLY A 349 10.30 -25.24 7.15
C GLY A 349 11.34 -24.63 8.06
N TYR A 350 12.17 -23.77 7.48
CA TYR A 350 13.15 -22.96 8.19
C TYR A 350 13.06 -21.51 7.73
N ARG A 351 13.25 -20.58 8.66
CA ARG A 351 13.55 -19.18 8.39
C ARG A 351 14.75 -18.79 9.23
N ALA A 352 15.77 -18.18 8.63
CA ALA A 352 16.94 -17.70 9.34
C ALA A 352 16.60 -16.42 10.13
N PRO A 353 17.01 -16.29 11.40
CA PRO A 353 16.94 -15.02 12.13
C PRO A 353 17.53 -13.86 11.31
N MET A 354 16.79 -12.74 11.20
CA MET A 354 17.14 -11.56 10.41
C MET A 354 17.43 -11.84 8.91
N TYR A 355 16.89 -12.93 8.35
CA TYR A 355 17.20 -13.40 6.99
C TYR A 355 18.70 -13.63 6.76
N THR A 356 19.47 -13.86 7.82
CA THR A 356 20.92 -14.07 7.71
C THR A 356 21.23 -15.55 7.59
N ILE A 357 21.49 -16.00 6.36
CA ILE A 357 21.77 -17.40 6.02
C ILE A 357 23.10 -17.51 5.27
N ARG A 358 23.78 -18.66 5.35
CA ARG A 358 24.99 -18.97 4.56
C ARG A 358 24.87 -20.32 3.85
N GLU A 359 25.83 -20.62 2.99
CA GLU A 359 25.85 -21.84 2.17
C GLU A 359 25.85 -23.10 3.04
N THR A 360 26.56 -23.08 4.17
CA THR A 360 26.56 -24.21 5.12
C THR A 360 25.18 -24.42 5.75
N THR A 361 24.37 -23.38 5.92
CA THR A 361 22.98 -23.51 6.38
C THR A 361 22.17 -24.30 5.36
N VAL A 362 22.25 -23.91 4.08
CA VAL A 362 21.55 -24.57 2.98
C VAL A 362 21.96 -26.05 2.88
N GLU A 363 23.25 -26.35 3.01
CA GLU A 363 23.77 -27.72 3.05
C GLU A 363 23.18 -28.53 4.22
N MET A 364 23.12 -27.93 5.41
CA MET A 364 22.55 -28.57 6.60
C MET A 364 21.05 -28.80 6.45
N LEU A 365 20.29 -27.81 5.97
CA LEU A 365 18.85 -27.96 5.72
C LEU A 365 18.58 -29.12 4.74
N ARG A 366 19.37 -29.22 3.66
CA ARG A 366 19.31 -30.35 2.72
C ARG A 366 19.64 -31.69 3.40
N LYS A 367 20.71 -31.74 4.21
CA LYS A 367 21.13 -32.94 4.95
C LYS A 367 20.03 -33.44 5.92
N HIS A 368 19.35 -32.51 6.59
CA HIS A 368 18.24 -32.79 7.50
C HIS A 368 16.89 -32.92 6.80
N LYS A 369 16.85 -32.86 5.47
CA LYS A 369 15.66 -33.05 4.62
C LYS A 369 14.54 -32.03 4.87
N PHE A 370 14.91 -30.78 5.12
CA PHE A 370 13.95 -29.68 5.12
C PHE A 370 13.35 -29.51 3.72
N LEU A 371 12.05 -29.23 3.69
CA LEU A 371 11.32 -29.05 2.45
C LEU A 371 11.60 -27.68 1.84
N TYR A 372 11.63 -26.64 2.68
CA TYR A 372 11.80 -25.28 2.23
C TYR A 372 12.56 -24.40 3.23
N ASP A 373 13.18 -23.36 2.68
CA ASP A 373 13.67 -22.16 3.37
C ASP A 373 12.82 -20.95 2.92
N THR A 374 12.82 -19.88 3.72
CA THR A 374 12.12 -18.62 3.42
C THR A 374 12.92 -17.43 3.94
N SER A 375 14.20 -17.41 3.56
CA SER A 375 15.21 -16.46 4.04
C SER A 375 15.90 -15.67 2.92
N LEU A 376 15.73 -16.08 1.66
CA LEU A 376 16.42 -15.50 0.51
C LEU A 376 15.48 -14.68 -0.38
N MET A 377 16.05 -13.66 -1.03
CA MET A 377 15.30 -12.62 -1.73
C MET A 377 15.58 -12.55 -3.24
N HIS A 378 15.94 -13.66 -3.90
CA HIS A 378 16.17 -13.69 -5.36
C HIS A 378 14.88 -13.47 -6.15
N HIS A 379 13.73 -13.73 -5.54
CA HIS A 379 12.40 -13.38 -6.04
C HIS A 379 11.58 -12.78 -4.90
N ASP A 380 10.50 -12.10 -5.23
CA ASP A 380 9.58 -11.41 -4.33
C ASP A 380 8.17 -12.03 -4.24
N SER A 381 7.81 -12.96 -5.14
CA SER A 381 6.45 -13.51 -5.28
C SER A 381 6.34 -14.89 -5.93
N GLN A 382 7.43 -15.57 -6.26
CA GLN A 382 7.41 -16.96 -6.76
C GLN A 382 8.38 -17.82 -5.97
N PRO A 383 8.01 -19.06 -5.61
CA PRO A 383 8.98 -20.02 -5.09
C PRO A 383 10.03 -20.37 -6.15
N TYR A 384 11.24 -20.68 -5.70
CA TYR A 384 12.36 -21.04 -6.58
C TYR A 384 13.27 -22.07 -5.92
N TRP A 385 14.22 -22.63 -6.67
CA TRP A 385 15.23 -23.51 -6.10
C TRP A 385 16.26 -22.70 -5.31
N THR A 386 16.55 -23.11 -4.08
CA THR A 386 17.65 -22.52 -3.30
C THR A 386 18.95 -22.51 -4.13
N PRO A 387 19.65 -21.36 -4.22
CA PRO A 387 20.80 -21.23 -5.10
C PRO A 387 21.96 -22.14 -4.67
N SER A 388 22.90 -22.30 -5.60
CA SER A 388 24.20 -22.96 -5.34
C SER A 388 25.35 -22.00 -5.63
N ASP A 389 25.11 -20.71 -5.39
CA ASP A 389 26.10 -19.65 -5.58
C ASP A 389 27.32 -19.90 -4.70
N PRO A 390 28.55 -19.72 -5.22
CA PRO A 390 29.70 -19.64 -4.35
C PRO A 390 29.59 -18.38 -3.48
N PRO A 391 30.20 -18.37 -2.28
CA PRO A 391 30.18 -17.18 -1.42
C PRO A 391 30.69 -15.94 -2.17
N ILE A 392 29.95 -14.84 -2.06
CA ILE A 392 30.34 -13.56 -2.67
C ILE A 392 31.68 -13.12 -2.07
N GLN A 393 32.69 -12.96 -2.92
CA GLN A 393 34.00 -12.46 -2.49
C GLN A 393 33.95 -10.95 -2.29
N HIS A 394 34.29 -10.50 -1.08
CA HIS A 394 34.44 -9.08 -0.80
C HIS A 394 35.62 -8.49 -1.57
N ILE A 395 35.47 -7.23 -1.99
CA ILE A 395 36.56 -6.48 -2.61
C ILE A 395 37.67 -6.25 -1.59
N ASP A 396 38.86 -6.72 -1.93
CA ASP A 396 40.08 -6.47 -1.17
C ASP A 396 40.82 -5.26 -1.76
N PHE A 397 40.50 -4.06 -1.25
CA PHE A 397 41.07 -2.79 -1.73
C PHE A 397 42.59 -2.66 -1.51
N THR A 398 43.25 -3.65 -0.89
CA THR A 398 44.71 -3.68 -0.79
C THR A 398 45.38 -4.26 -2.04
N LYS A 399 44.60 -4.86 -2.95
CA LYS A 399 45.07 -5.45 -4.22
C LYS A 399 44.88 -4.50 -5.40
N ASP A 400 45.50 -4.84 -6.53
CA ASP A 400 45.25 -4.17 -7.80
C ASP A 400 43.79 -4.36 -8.24
N ALA A 401 43.21 -3.33 -8.86
CA ALA A 401 41.80 -3.35 -9.28
C ALA A 401 41.42 -4.54 -10.17
N SER A 402 42.38 -5.11 -10.91
CA SER A 402 42.18 -6.36 -11.65
C SER A 402 41.64 -7.51 -10.80
N SER A 403 41.84 -7.50 -9.48
CA SER A 403 41.31 -8.54 -8.58
C SER A 403 39.81 -8.41 -8.29
N TRP A 404 39.11 -7.39 -8.78
CA TRP A 404 37.64 -7.26 -8.67
C TRP A 404 36.96 -6.72 -9.95
N LEU A 405 37.71 -6.40 -11.00
CA LEU A 405 37.16 -6.02 -12.32
C LEU A 405 36.66 -7.23 -13.12
N HIS A 406 35.82 -8.05 -12.50
CA HIS A 406 35.14 -9.18 -13.11
C HIS A 406 33.75 -9.34 -12.47
N PRO A 407 32.76 -9.87 -13.21
CA PRO A 407 31.43 -10.08 -12.66
C PRO A 407 31.44 -11.18 -11.60
N SER A 408 30.56 -11.06 -10.60
CA SER A 408 30.29 -12.15 -9.67
C SER A 408 29.65 -13.34 -10.41
N PRO A 409 30.08 -14.58 -10.15
CA PRO A 409 29.37 -15.75 -10.66
C PRO A 409 28.01 -15.86 -9.95
N ILE A 410 26.92 -15.86 -10.72
CA ILE A 410 25.56 -16.11 -10.24
C ILE A 410 25.10 -17.41 -10.88
N ALA A 411 24.84 -18.42 -10.06
CA ALA A 411 24.29 -19.71 -10.45
C ALA A 411 22.81 -19.54 -10.83
N ALA A 412 22.38 -20.32 -11.82
CA ALA A 412 20.97 -20.40 -12.16
C ALA A 412 20.20 -21.12 -11.04
N GLN A 413 18.98 -20.66 -10.72
CA GLN A 413 18.07 -21.29 -9.75
C GLN A 413 17.40 -22.53 -10.37
N THR A 414 18.23 -23.49 -10.80
CA THR A 414 17.78 -24.74 -11.43
C THR A 414 17.57 -25.85 -10.42
N LYS A 415 16.86 -26.89 -10.84
CA LYS A 415 16.66 -28.11 -10.06
C LYS A 415 18.01 -28.65 -9.52
N PRO A 416 18.09 -29.01 -8.23
CA PRO A 416 19.31 -29.54 -7.63
C PRO A 416 19.84 -30.78 -8.35
N ALA A 417 21.16 -30.96 -8.31
CA ALA A 417 21.83 -32.09 -8.93
C ALA A 417 21.38 -33.43 -8.33
N GLU A 418 21.54 -34.51 -9.10
CA GLU A 418 21.20 -35.86 -8.65
C GLU A 418 21.95 -36.21 -7.35
N GLY A 419 21.21 -36.65 -6.33
CA GLY A 419 21.74 -36.95 -5.00
C GLY A 419 21.69 -35.80 -3.99
N GLN A 420 21.40 -34.56 -4.40
CA GLN A 420 21.12 -33.46 -3.47
C GLN A 420 19.63 -33.42 -3.10
N HIS A 421 19.33 -33.17 -1.82
CA HIS A 421 17.95 -33.01 -1.38
C HIS A 421 17.34 -31.74 -1.99
N PRO A 422 16.12 -31.79 -2.58
CA PRO A 422 15.43 -30.61 -3.04
C PRO A 422 15.08 -29.70 -1.87
N LEU A 423 15.51 -28.43 -1.93
CA LEU A 423 15.15 -27.40 -0.96
C LEU A 423 14.56 -26.20 -1.72
N VAL A 424 13.27 -25.97 -1.50
CA VAL A 424 12.52 -24.85 -2.09
C VAL A 424 12.81 -23.58 -1.32
N GLU A 425 12.93 -22.47 -2.01
CA GLU A 425 12.90 -21.15 -1.39
C GLU A 425 11.53 -20.53 -1.61
N ILE A 426 10.84 -20.13 -0.53
CA ILE A 426 9.63 -19.32 -0.61
C ILE A 426 10.02 -17.88 -0.27
N PRO A 427 9.90 -16.94 -1.22
CA PRO A 427 10.43 -15.60 -1.02
C PRO A 427 9.76 -14.91 0.16
N CYS A 428 10.58 -14.33 1.04
CA CYS A 428 10.15 -13.39 2.07
C CYS A 428 11.24 -12.32 2.24
N GLY A 429 10.89 -11.16 2.79
CA GLY A 429 11.89 -10.11 2.97
C GLY A 429 11.34 -8.82 3.54
N TRP A 430 12.22 -7.82 3.63
CA TRP A 430 12.04 -6.60 4.42
C TRP A 430 10.79 -5.77 4.12
N TYR A 431 10.26 -5.83 2.90
CA TYR A 431 9.03 -5.10 2.52
C TYR A 431 7.74 -5.88 2.77
N ASN A 432 7.83 -7.11 3.29
CA ASN A 432 6.69 -7.98 3.56
C ASN A 432 6.44 -8.16 5.07
N GLU A 433 7.18 -7.45 5.92
CA GLU A 433 7.16 -7.65 7.38
C GLU A 433 6.76 -6.39 8.17
N ASP A 434 6.36 -6.58 9.42
CA ASP A 434 5.85 -5.52 10.31
C ASP A 434 6.90 -4.95 11.28
N MET A 435 7.88 -5.74 11.73
CA MET A 435 8.77 -5.35 12.82
C MET A 435 9.68 -4.19 12.41
N MET A 436 10.35 -4.26 11.26
CA MET A 436 11.27 -3.19 10.84
C MET A 436 10.67 -1.78 10.79
N PRO A 437 9.44 -1.56 10.26
CA PRO A 437 8.80 -0.25 10.31
C PRO A 437 8.11 0.06 11.65
N LEU A 438 7.53 -0.93 12.33
CA LEU A 438 6.56 -0.69 13.42
C LEU A 438 7.08 -1.04 14.82
N GLN A 439 8.23 -1.68 14.97
CA GLN A 439 8.86 -1.97 16.25
C GLN A 439 9.95 -0.94 16.58
N TYR A 440 9.84 -0.32 17.75
CA TYR A 440 10.95 0.45 18.31
C TYR A 440 11.90 -0.50 19.05
N LEU A 441 13.19 -0.40 18.73
CA LEU A 441 14.29 -1.15 19.33
C LEU A 441 15.32 -0.14 19.88
N PRO A 442 15.45 0.01 21.21
CA PRO A 442 16.13 1.14 21.83
C PRO A 442 17.64 1.22 21.56
N HIS A 443 18.26 0.09 21.23
CA HIS A 443 19.71 -0.01 21.01
C HIS A 443 20.08 -0.24 19.54
N LEU A 444 19.10 -0.20 18.64
CA LEU A 444 19.35 -0.29 17.20
C LEU A 444 19.45 1.11 16.59
N ALA A 445 20.61 1.43 16.01
CA ALA A 445 20.79 2.67 15.28
C ALA A 445 19.79 2.76 14.11
N ASN A 446 19.13 3.91 13.95
CA ASN A 446 18.06 4.11 12.97
C ASN A 446 16.85 3.17 13.14
N SER A 447 16.56 2.72 14.37
CA SER A 447 15.30 2.04 14.65
C SER A 447 14.09 2.92 14.30
N ASN A 448 13.07 2.32 13.72
CA ASN A 448 11.77 2.96 13.49
C ASN A 448 10.86 2.77 14.71
N GLY A 449 9.62 2.29 14.52
CA GLY A 449 8.66 2.07 15.60
C GLY A 449 7.51 3.06 15.65
N TYR A 450 7.56 4.12 14.85
CA TYR A 450 6.52 5.16 14.79
C TYR A 450 5.92 5.34 13.40
N VAL A 451 6.24 4.45 12.46
CA VAL A 451 5.60 4.44 11.14
C VAL A 451 4.11 4.15 11.32
N SER A 452 3.26 4.88 10.61
CA SER A 452 1.82 4.64 10.67
C SER A 452 1.49 3.25 10.12
N THR A 453 0.65 2.50 10.83
CA THR A 453 0.13 1.21 10.37
C THR A 453 -0.60 1.30 9.02
N ARG A 454 -1.10 2.50 8.67
CA ARG A 454 -1.71 2.74 7.35
C ARG A 454 -0.68 2.72 6.23
N VAL A 455 0.53 3.19 6.46
CA VAL A 455 1.58 3.22 5.44
C VAL A 455 2.02 1.79 5.10
N VAL A 456 2.26 0.96 6.12
CA VAL A 456 2.64 -0.45 5.93
C VAL A 456 1.50 -1.23 5.25
N GLU A 457 0.25 -1.03 5.70
CA GLU A 457 -0.93 -1.64 5.08
C GLU A 457 -1.09 -1.28 3.60
N GLU A 458 -0.98 0.00 3.24
CA GLU A 458 -1.10 0.42 1.84
C GLU A 458 0.08 -0.06 1.00
N MET A 459 1.31 -0.07 1.54
CA MET A 459 2.47 -0.63 0.84
C MET A 459 2.25 -2.11 0.46
N TRP A 460 1.69 -2.91 1.36
CA TRP A 460 1.35 -4.31 1.08
C TRP A 460 0.25 -4.42 0.03
N LYS A 461 -0.80 -3.59 0.10
CA LYS A 461 -1.87 -3.58 -0.91
C LYS A 461 -1.36 -3.17 -2.28
N ASP A 462 -0.51 -2.16 -2.36
CA ASP A 462 0.09 -1.68 -3.61
C ASP A 462 0.95 -2.77 -4.24
N LYS A 463 1.77 -3.46 -3.44
CA LYS A 463 2.54 -4.63 -3.91
C LYS A 463 1.61 -5.72 -4.45
N PHE A 464 0.56 -6.09 -3.71
CA PHE A 464 -0.40 -7.10 -4.15
C PHE A 464 -1.09 -6.70 -5.45
N LEU A 465 -1.56 -5.45 -5.56
CA LEU A 465 -2.26 -4.95 -6.75
C LEU A 465 -1.35 -4.92 -7.97
N TRP A 466 -0.08 -4.53 -7.79
CA TRP A 466 0.90 -4.58 -8.86
C TRP A 466 1.14 -6.01 -9.33
N LEU A 467 1.31 -6.97 -8.40
CA LEU A 467 1.44 -8.40 -8.74
C LEU A 467 0.18 -8.94 -9.41
N TRP A 468 -1.01 -8.55 -8.94
CA TRP A 468 -2.28 -8.96 -9.56
C TRP A 468 -2.38 -8.59 -11.05
N GLU A 469 -1.88 -7.40 -11.38
CA GLU A 469 -1.87 -6.89 -12.76
C GLU A 469 -0.73 -7.47 -13.59
N ASN A 470 0.46 -7.65 -13.00
CA ASN A 470 1.70 -7.86 -13.74
C ASN A 470 2.31 -9.26 -13.58
N ALA A 471 2.01 -9.98 -12.50
CA ALA A 471 2.45 -11.36 -12.35
C ALA A 471 1.76 -12.19 -13.43
N LYS A 472 2.60 -12.76 -14.30
CA LYS A 472 2.21 -13.86 -15.17
C LYS A 472 2.69 -15.10 -14.44
N GLY A 473 1.79 -16.04 -14.15
CA GLY A 473 2.27 -17.41 -13.92
C GLY A 473 3.17 -17.77 -15.10
N GLU A 474 4.30 -18.43 -14.86
CA GLU A 474 5.15 -18.90 -15.95
C GLU A 474 4.27 -19.55 -17.02
N GLU A 475 4.47 -19.19 -18.30
CA GLU A 475 3.69 -19.72 -19.41
C GLU A 475 3.92 -21.24 -19.51
N GLY A 476 3.13 -22.00 -18.75
CA GLY A 476 3.25 -23.45 -18.61
C GLY A 476 3.03 -23.93 -17.18
N ASN A 477 1.88 -24.55 -16.94
CA ASN A 477 1.58 -25.47 -15.83
C ASN A 477 1.58 -25.00 -14.36
N SER A 478 1.92 -23.75 -14.00
CA SER A 478 1.80 -23.35 -12.59
C SER A 478 0.32 -23.30 -12.14
N THR A 479 0.00 -24.02 -11.08
CA THR A 479 -1.31 -23.97 -10.41
C THR A 479 -1.56 -22.64 -9.67
N THR A 480 -0.51 -21.82 -9.50
CA THR A 480 -0.50 -20.56 -8.74
C THR A 480 0.04 -19.42 -9.60
N ASP A 481 -0.69 -18.30 -9.69
CA ASP A 481 -0.24 -17.11 -10.42
C ASP A 481 0.92 -16.41 -9.72
N PHE A 482 0.82 -16.24 -8.39
CA PHE A 482 1.91 -15.79 -7.53
C PHE A 482 1.62 -16.12 -6.05
N VAL A 483 2.70 -16.16 -5.27
CA VAL A 483 2.67 -16.24 -3.81
C VAL A 483 2.80 -14.83 -3.24
N PHE A 484 1.95 -14.48 -2.28
CA PHE A 484 1.98 -13.21 -1.56
C PHE A 484 2.45 -13.44 -0.12
N PRO A 485 3.75 -13.32 0.16
CA PRO A 485 4.30 -13.46 1.51
C PRO A 485 3.95 -12.25 2.37
N ILE A 486 3.50 -12.51 3.60
CA ILE A 486 3.35 -11.50 4.66
C ILE A 486 3.90 -12.10 5.95
N LEU A 487 4.78 -11.36 6.61
CA LEU A 487 5.34 -11.69 7.91
C LEU A 487 4.81 -10.71 8.97
N MET A 488 4.40 -11.24 10.11
CA MET A 488 4.02 -10.48 11.29
C MET A 488 4.71 -11.03 12.53
N HIS A 489 4.95 -10.20 13.54
CA HIS A 489 5.53 -10.68 14.79
C HIS A 489 4.52 -10.54 15.94
N PRO A 490 4.37 -11.52 16.85
CA PRO A 490 3.65 -11.34 18.11
C PRO A 490 4.12 -10.14 18.92
N ASP A 491 5.41 -9.83 18.85
CA ASP A 491 6.07 -8.67 19.43
C ASP A 491 5.47 -7.35 18.93
N THR A 492 5.12 -7.30 17.64
CA THR A 492 4.69 -6.08 16.95
C THR A 492 3.19 -6.11 16.63
N SER A 493 2.74 -6.95 15.69
CA SER A 493 1.33 -7.11 15.33
C SER A 493 0.42 -7.57 16.48
N GLY A 494 0.97 -8.14 17.57
CA GLY A 494 0.22 -8.45 18.79
C GLY A 494 -0.15 -7.24 19.65
N MET A 495 0.45 -6.06 19.39
CA MET A 495 0.15 -4.82 20.12
C MET A 495 -1.25 -4.29 19.79
N ALA A 496 -1.94 -3.74 20.79
CA ALA A 496 -3.35 -3.34 20.66
C ALA A 496 -3.59 -2.26 19.60
N HIS A 497 -2.64 -1.36 19.38
CA HIS A 497 -2.74 -0.30 18.36
C HIS A 497 -2.28 -0.75 16.97
N ILE A 498 -1.62 -1.91 16.84
CA ILE A 498 -1.14 -2.47 15.57
C ILE A 498 -2.06 -3.56 15.04
N ILE A 499 -2.62 -4.43 15.90
CA ILE A 499 -3.40 -5.59 15.47
C ILE A 499 -4.56 -5.26 14.52
N GLY A 500 -5.12 -4.05 14.62
CA GLY A 500 -6.14 -3.57 13.68
C GLY A 500 -5.64 -3.49 12.22
N MET A 501 -4.34 -3.34 11.98
CA MET A 501 -3.71 -3.47 10.66
C MET A 501 -3.83 -4.89 10.12
N SER A 502 -3.46 -5.88 10.94
CA SER A 502 -3.56 -7.30 10.61
C SER A 502 -5.00 -7.70 10.27
N GLU A 503 -5.98 -7.23 11.06
CA GLU A 503 -7.41 -7.47 10.76
C GLU A 503 -7.83 -6.88 9.41
N ARG A 504 -7.37 -5.67 9.08
CA ARG A 504 -7.75 -4.98 7.84
C ARG A 504 -7.12 -5.61 6.61
N ILE A 505 -5.84 -5.97 6.66
CA ILE A 505 -5.19 -6.63 5.51
C ILE A 505 -5.78 -8.02 5.27
N ILE A 506 -6.05 -8.80 6.32
CA ILE A 506 -6.69 -10.12 6.19
C ILE A 506 -8.10 -9.98 5.63
N LYS A 507 -8.90 -9.04 6.16
CA LYS A 507 -10.25 -8.76 5.64
C LYS A 507 -10.21 -8.33 4.17
N TRP A 508 -9.23 -7.50 3.80
CA TRP A 508 -9.06 -7.06 2.42
C TRP A 508 -8.68 -8.22 1.50
N LEU A 509 -7.71 -9.07 1.87
CA LEU A 509 -7.33 -10.25 1.10
C LEU A 509 -8.50 -11.24 0.93
N LYS A 510 -9.25 -11.53 2.01
CA LYS A 510 -10.43 -12.40 1.93
C LYS A 510 -11.54 -11.82 1.03
N SER A 511 -11.60 -10.50 0.82
CA SER A 511 -12.61 -9.87 -0.04
C SER A 511 -12.44 -10.19 -1.53
N TRP A 512 -11.30 -10.75 -1.93
CA TRP A 512 -11.04 -11.22 -3.29
C TRP A 512 -11.63 -12.61 -3.59
N GLY A 513 -12.32 -13.23 -2.63
CA GLY A 513 -13.03 -14.50 -2.81
C GLY A 513 -12.10 -15.65 -3.21
N ASP A 514 -12.59 -16.53 -4.06
CA ASP A 514 -11.91 -17.79 -4.47
C ASP A 514 -10.64 -17.56 -5.33
N SER A 515 -10.24 -16.31 -5.57
CA SER A 515 -8.96 -16.01 -6.22
C SER A 515 -7.80 -15.94 -5.23
N VAL A 516 -8.07 -15.74 -3.94
CA VAL A 516 -7.05 -15.54 -2.90
C VAL A 516 -7.26 -16.53 -1.78
N GLU A 517 -6.28 -17.42 -1.60
CA GLU A 517 -6.32 -18.46 -0.57
C GLU A 517 -5.14 -18.31 0.38
N PHE A 518 -5.38 -18.55 1.68
CA PHE A 518 -4.31 -18.62 2.67
C PHE A 518 -3.79 -20.04 2.74
N HIS A 519 -2.47 -20.20 2.67
CA HIS A 519 -1.81 -21.49 2.66
C HIS A 519 -0.63 -21.51 3.64
N LYS A 520 -0.36 -22.69 4.20
CA LYS A 520 0.91 -22.93 4.90
C LYS A 520 2.05 -22.86 3.89
N HIS A 521 3.22 -22.45 4.36
CA HIS A 521 4.43 -22.50 3.54
C HIS A 521 4.75 -23.95 3.13
N GLU A 522 4.52 -24.93 4.01
CA GLU A 522 4.66 -26.36 3.67
C GLU A 522 3.80 -26.76 2.46
N ASP A 523 2.54 -26.30 2.39
CA ASP A 523 1.62 -26.63 1.30
C ASP A 523 2.07 -25.96 -0.01
N ILE A 524 2.46 -24.68 0.06
CA ILE A 524 3.00 -23.93 -1.08
C ILE A 524 4.23 -24.63 -1.68
N ALA A 525 5.18 -25.04 -0.84
CA ALA A 525 6.40 -25.72 -1.29
C ALA A 525 6.11 -27.10 -1.90
N GLN A 526 5.19 -27.87 -1.32
CA GLN A 526 4.81 -29.19 -1.85
C GLN A 526 4.16 -29.10 -3.23
N GLU A 527 3.21 -28.17 -3.39
CA GLU A 527 2.52 -27.96 -4.65
C GLU A 527 3.49 -27.45 -5.71
N TRP A 528 4.34 -26.48 -5.38
CA TRP A 528 5.35 -26.00 -6.32
C TRP A 528 6.29 -27.13 -6.76
N LEU A 529 6.78 -27.97 -5.85
CA LEU A 529 7.61 -29.13 -6.18
C LEU A 529 6.90 -30.17 -7.07
N ALA A 530 5.59 -30.31 -6.93
CA ALA A 530 4.80 -31.19 -7.79
C ALA A 530 4.75 -30.67 -9.22
N ASP A 531 4.69 -29.35 -9.39
CA ASP A 531 4.69 -28.66 -10.69
C ASP A 531 6.08 -28.70 -11.38
N GLN A 532 7.16 -29.01 -10.64
CA GLN A 532 8.54 -29.16 -11.16
C GLN A 532 8.88 -30.57 -11.68
N LYS A 533 7.93 -31.51 -11.69
CA LYS A 533 8.11 -32.89 -12.17
C LYS A 533 7.60 -33.04 -13.60
#